data_AF-A0AAW2Y4A3-F1
#
_entry.id   AF-A0AAW2Y4A3-F1
#
_cell.length_a   1.000
_cell.length_b   1.000
_cell.length_c   1.000
_cell.angle_alpha   90.00
_cell.angle_beta   90.00
_cell.angle_gamma   90.00
#
_symmetry.space_group_name_H-M   'P 1'
#
loop_
_entity.id
_entity.type
_entity.pdbx_description
1 polymer ?
#
loop_
_entity_poly.entity_id
_entity_poly.type
_entity_poly.pdbx_seq_one_letter_code
_entity_poly.pdbx_strand_id
1 'polypeptide(L)'
;MAWRGQLYRNLKELRILFSPNSPSSSSTRAFIENNYKDLKTKNPRLPILIREANGIEPQLWARYDMGVERGIRLEGLNEDQISKALEDLAKGGASIKG
;
A
#
# COMPACT_ATOMS: atom_id res chain seq x y z
N MET A 1 15.37 -0.93 -3.25
CA MET A 1 15.31 -1.70 -1.99
C MET A 1 14.78 -3.11 -2.26
N ALA A 2 15.42 -4.15 -1.69
CA ALA A 2 15.11 -5.56 -1.98
C ALA A 2 13.67 -6.00 -1.62
N TRP A 3 13.06 -5.38 -0.59
CA TRP A 3 11.74 -5.74 -0.09
C TRP A 3 10.61 -5.50 -1.11
N ARG A 4 10.76 -4.50 -2.00
CA ARG A 4 9.73 -4.15 -2.99
C ARG A 4 9.43 -5.26 -3.97
N GLY A 5 10.36 -6.18 -4.22
CA GLY A 5 10.13 -7.36 -5.08
C GLY A 5 9.64 -8.60 -4.35
N GLN A 6 9.27 -8.47 -3.07
CA GLN A 6 8.90 -9.61 -2.23
C GLN A 6 7.51 -9.43 -1.60
N LEU A 7 6.71 -8.47 -2.07
CA LEU A 7 5.39 -8.18 -1.50
C LEU A 7 4.45 -9.40 -1.56
N TYR A 8 4.49 -10.12 -2.67
CA TYR A 8 3.66 -11.31 -2.90
C TYR A 8 3.95 -12.47 -1.93
N ARG A 9 5.06 -12.46 -1.18
CA ARG A 9 5.41 -13.54 -0.25
C ARG A 9 4.45 -13.62 0.94
N ASN A 10 3.93 -12.46 1.34
CA ASN A 10 3.10 -12.30 2.52
C ASN A 10 1.75 -11.66 2.18
N LEU A 11 1.68 -10.81 1.17
CA LEU A 11 0.45 -10.17 0.73
C LEU A 11 -0.25 -10.97 -0.36
N LYS A 12 -1.57 -11.13 -0.21
CA LYS A 12 -2.47 -11.60 -1.27
C LYS A 12 -3.02 -10.43 -2.08
N GLU A 13 -3.05 -9.22 -1.50
CA GLU A 13 -3.52 -8.00 -2.16
C GLU A 13 -2.97 -6.76 -1.43
N LEU A 14 -2.68 -5.72 -2.21
CA LEU A 14 -2.40 -4.38 -1.72
C LEU A 14 -3.46 -3.43 -2.28
N ARG A 15 -4.06 -2.60 -1.44
CA ARG A 15 -5.10 -1.64 -1.84
C ARG A 15 -4.76 -0.26 -1.30
N ILE A 16 -4.70 0.73 -2.18
CA ILE A 16 -4.42 2.13 -1.87
C ILE A 16 -5.68 2.93 -2.14
N LEU A 17 -6.27 3.50 -1.09
CA LEU A 17 -7.43 4.38 -1.19
C LEU A 17 -6.98 5.82 -0.99
N PHE A 18 -7.47 6.73 -1.83
CA PHE A 18 -7.18 8.15 -1.69
C PHE A 18 -8.27 9.00 -2.34
N SER A 19 -8.27 10.30 -2.00
CA SER A 19 -9.12 11.26 -2.68
C SER A 19 -8.36 12.01 -3.77
N PRO A 20 -8.89 12.07 -5.02
CA PRO A 20 -8.17 12.69 -6.13
C PRO A 20 -7.95 14.20 -5.93
N ASN A 21 -8.89 14.86 -5.25
CA ASN A 21 -8.94 16.32 -5.16
C ASN A 21 -8.61 16.86 -3.75
N SER A 22 -8.51 16.00 -2.72
CA SER A 22 -8.25 16.45 -1.36
C SER A 22 -6.76 16.78 -1.15
N PRO A 23 -6.43 17.89 -0.46
CA PRO A 23 -5.06 18.18 -0.01
C PRO A 23 -4.48 17.08 0.88
N SER A 24 -5.30 16.47 1.75
CA SER A 24 -4.87 15.40 2.68
C SER A 24 -4.33 14.16 1.96
N SER A 25 -4.73 13.95 0.70
CA SER A 25 -4.29 12.83 -0.14
C SER A 25 -3.12 13.18 -1.08
N SER A 26 -2.59 14.40 -1.05
CA SER A 26 -1.58 14.86 -2.01
C SER A 26 -0.32 14.00 -2.01
N SER A 27 0.22 13.69 -0.83
CA SER A 27 1.42 12.84 -0.70
C SER A 27 1.16 11.40 -1.12
N THR A 28 -0.08 10.90 -0.93
CA THR A 28 -0.48 9.56 -1.40
C THR A 28 -0.56 9.51 -2.93
N ARG A 29 -1.08 10.58 -3.58
CA ARG A 29 -1.09 10.69 -5.05
C ARG A 29 0.32 10.67 -5.63
N ALA A 30 1.20 11.52 -5.09
CA ALA A 30 2.60 11.57 -5.51
C ALA A 30 3.30 10.20 -5.32
N PHE A 31 3.07 9.54 -4.19
CA PHE A 31 3.58 8.19 -3.94
C PHE A 31 3.14 7.19 -5.02
N ILE A 32 1.85 7.19 -5.39
CA ILE A 32 1.31 6.30 -6.43
C ILE A 32 1.98 6.61 -7.77
N GLU A 33 2.01 7.87 -8.20
CA GLU A 33 2.61 8.30 -9.47
C GLU A 33 4.09 7.88 -9.58
N ASN A 34 4.85 8.11 -8.51
CA ASN A 34 6.29 7.86 -8.48
C ASN A 34 6.64 6.36 -8.34
N ASN A 35 5.82 5.56 -7.65
CA ASN A 35 6.22 4.21 -7.22
C ASN A 35 5.40 3.08 -7.84
N TYR A 36 4.18 3.33 -8.34
CA TYR A 36 3.27 2.26 -8.79
C TYR A 36 3.88 1.37 -9.87
N LYS A 37 4.55 1.98 -10.86
CA LYS A 37 5.20 1.24 -11.95
C LYS A 37 6.25 0.26 -11.42
N ASP A 38 7.14 0.70 -10.54
CA ASP A 38 8.18 -0.15 -9.92
C ASP A 38 7.55 -1.31 -9.11
N LEU A 39 6.56 -0.99 -8.28
CA LEU A 39 5.85 -1.96 -7.46
C LEU A 39 5.14 -3.01 -8.31
N LYS A 40 4.47 -2.60 -9.40
CA LYS A 40 3.75 -3.52 -10.27
C LYS A 40 4.69 -4.38 -11.12
N THR A 41 5.76 -3.79 -11.67
CA THR A 41 6.77 -4.52 -12.45
C THR A 41 7.46 -5.60 -11.62
N LYS A 42 7.78 -5.31 -10.35
CA LYS A 42 8.43 -6.27 -9.45
C LYS A 42 7.47 -7.32 -8.88
N ASN A 43 6.16 -7.08 -8.89
CA ASN A 43 5.16 -7.99 -8.33
C ASN A 43 4.02 -8.22 -9.34
N PRO A 44 4.28 -8.83 -10.51
CA PRO A 44 3.30 -8.91 -11.60
C PRO A 44 2.02 -9.67 -11.20
N ARG A 45 2.15 -10.68 -10.33
CA ARG A 45 1.04 -11.52 -9.84
C ARG A 45 0.32 -10.96 -8.62
N LEU A 46 0.85 -9.90 -7.97
CA LEU A 46 0.18 -9.28 -6.84
C LEU A 46 -0.90 -8.32 -7.37
N PRO A 47 -2.16 -8.46 -6.94
CA PRO A 47 -3.17 -7.44 -7.14
C PRO A 47 -2.79 -6.19 -6.33
N ILE A 48 -2.46 -5.12 -7.04
CA ILE A 48 -2.25 -3.78 -6.48
C ILE A 48 -3.41 -2.93 -6.97
N LEU A 49 -4.33 -2.61 -6.07
CA LEU A 49 -5.57 -1.94 -6.36
C LEU A 49 -5.45 -0.46 -5.98
N ILE A 50 -5.59 0.40 -6.97
CA ILE A 50 -5.70 1.85 -6.76
C ILE A 50 -7.21 2.18 -6.73
N ARG A 51 -7.66 2.89 -5.70
CA ARG A 51 -9.08 3.21 -5.48
C ARG A 51 -9.24 4.69 -5.15
N GLU A 52 -9.92 5.38 -6.04
CA GLU A 52 -10.23 6.79 -5.90
C GLU A 52 -11.65 6.96 -5.37
N ALA A 53 -11.82 7.81 -4.36
CA ALA A 53 -13.13 8.24 -3.89
C ALA A 53 -13.10 9.68 -3.37
N ASN A 54 -14.20 10.42 -3.50
CA ASN A 54 -14.26 11.80 -3.04
C ASN A 54 -14.47 11.85 -1.52
N GLY A 55 -13.73 12.73 -0.83
CA GLY A 55 -13.92 13.00 0.60
C GLY A 55 -13.43 11.91 1.56
N ILE A 56 -12.62 10.96 1.10
CA ILE A 56 -12.05 9.92 1.96
C ILE A 56 -10.66 10.29 2.49
N GLU A 57 -10.34 9.82 3.69
CA GLU A 57 -8.97 9.81 4.20
C GLU A 57 -8.11 8.82 3.40
N PRO A 58 -6.87 9.16 3.04
CA PRO A 58 -6.00 8.24 2.33
C PRO A 58 -5.58 7.07 3.22
N GLN A 59 -5.65 5.86 2.69
CA GLN A 59 -5.41 4.62 3.44
C GLN A 59 -4.65 3.59 2.61
N LEU A 60 -3.83 2.79 3.30
CA LEU A 60 -3.12 1.65 2.77
C LEU A 60 -3.63 0.38 3.42
N TRP A 61 -4.10 -0.56 2.61
CA TRP A 61 -4.64 -1.83 3.06
C TRP A 61 -3.86 -3.01 2.48
N ALA A 62 -3.53 -3.94 3.35
CA ALA A 62 -2.86 -5.20 3.01
C ALA A 62 -3.76 -6.36 3.41
N ARG A 63 -4.04 -7.26 2.45
CA ARG A 63 -4.71 -8.53 2.71
C ARG A 63 -3.70 -9.65 2.73
N TYR A 64 -3.81 -10.52 3.73
CA TYR A 64 -2.95 -11.67 3.96
C TYR A 64 -3.72 -12.97 3.66
N ASP A 65 -3.13 -14.10 4.04
CA ASP A 65 -3.82 -15.39 3.96
C ASP A 65 -5.04 -15.45 4.90
N MET A 66 -5.95 -16.39 4.62
CA MET A 66 -7.19 -16.58 5.39
C MET A 66 -8.09 -15.33 5.48
N GLY A 67 -7.90 -14.36 4.58
CA GLY A 67 -8.72 -13.14 4.51
C GLY A 67 -8.40 -12.09 5.58
N VAL A 68 -7.31 -12.24 6.33
CA VAL A 68 -6.90 -11.24 7.33
C VAL A 68 -6.49 -9.95 6.63
N GLU A 69 -7.03 -8.81 7.05
CA GLU A 69 -6.70 -7.49 6.49
C GLU A 69 -6.09 -6.57 7.56
N ARG A 70 -5.16 -5.70 7.16
CA ARG A 70 -4.64 -4.60 7.99
C ARG A 70 -4.65 -3.30 7.19
N GLY A 71 -5.15 -2.24 7.83
CA GLY A 71 -5.24 -0.90 7.26
C GLY A 71 -4.39 0.10 8.04
N ILE A 72 -3.75 1.04 7.34
CA ILE A 72 -3.00 2.16 7.89
C ILE A 72 -3.52 3.45 7.27
N ARG A 73 -3.78 4.49 8.09
CA ARG A 73 -4.11 5.84 7.62
C ARG A 73 -2.84 6.55 7.15
N LEU A 74 -2.93 7.25 6.04
CA LEU A 74 -1.79 7.93 5.40
C LEU A 74 -1.86 9.46 5.53
N GLU A 75 -2.89 9.99 6.20
CA GLU A 75 -3.04 11.43 6.37
C GLU A 75 -1.85 12.01 7.15
N GLY A 76 -1.29 13.11 6.64
CA GLY A 76 -0.12 13.76 7.22
C GLY A 76 1.20 13.03 7.00
N LEU A 77 1.21 11.85 6.36
CA LEU A 77 2.43 11.13 6.04
C LEU A 77 3.05 11.63 4.72
N ASN A 78 4.38 11.74 4.69
CA ASN A 78 5.14 11.98 3.47
C ASN A 78 5.42 10.67 2.70
N GLU A 79 5.99 10.77 1.49
CA GLU A 79 6.24 9.60 0.63
C GLU A 79 7.16 8.55 1.28
N ASP A 80 8.19 8.99 2.03
CA ASP A 80 9.11 8.08 2.71
C ASP A 80 8.42 7.31 3.84
N GLN A 81 7.56 7.98 4.60
CA GLN A 81 6.74 7.37 5.64
C GLN A 81 5.71 6.40 5.05
N ILE A 82 5.09 6.73 3.92
CA ILE A 82 4.19 5.82 3.20
C ILE A 82 4.97 4.58 2.71
N SER A 83 6.16 4.78 2.13
CA SER A 83 7.04 3.68 1.70
C SER A 83 7.42 2.78 2.88
N LYS A 84 7.68 3.38 4.05
CA LYS A 84 7.99 2.64 5.28
C LYS A 84 6.79 1.85 5.80
N ALA A 85 5.60 2.45 5.83
CA ALA A 85 4.37 1.78 6.21
C ALA A 85 4.08 0.56 5.30
N LEU A 86 4.30 0.69 4.00
CA LEU A 86 4.17 -0.41 3.05
C LEU A 86 5.19 -1.53 3.33
N GLU A 87 6.44 -1.19 3.63
CA GLU A 87 7.46 -2.17 4.02
C GLU A 87 7.04 -2.94 5.28
N ASP A 88 6.52 -2.25 6.28
CA ASP A 88 6.10 -2.85 7.55
C ASP A 88 4.87 -3.76 7.36
N LEU A 89 3.91 -3.38 6.49
CA LEU A 89 2.82 -4.27 6.09
C LEU A 89 3.32 -5.52 5.36
N ALA A 90 4.32 -5.37 4.48
CA ALA A 90 4.92 -6.51 3.77
C ALA A 90 5.62 -7.48 4.72
N LYS A 91 6.26 -6.97 5.78
CA LYS A 91 6.90 -7.79 6.83
C LYS A 91 5.88 -8.39 7.80
N GLY A 92 4.83 -7.65 8.16
CA GLY A 92 3.84 -8.04 9.15
C GLY A 92 3.10 -9.33 8.86
N GLY A 93 2.98 -9.73 7.58
CA GLY A 93 2.39 -11.01 7.21
C GLY A 93 3.20 -12.24 7.62
N ALA A 94 4.48 -12.08 7.98
CA ALA A 94 5.27 -13.17 8.57
C ALA A 94 4.77 -13.54 9.97
N SER A 95 4.27 -12.57 10.74
CA SER A 95 3.76 -12.77 12.11
C SER A 95 2.33 -13.32 12.16
N ILE A 96 1.62 -13.35 11.02
CA ILE A 96 0.23 -13.83 10.92
C ILE A 96 0.19 -15.33 10.55
N LYS A 97 1.29 -15.90 10.03
CA LYS A 97 1.42 -17.31 9.63
C LYS A 97 1.58 -18.29 10.81
N GLY A 98 1.02 -17.95 11.98
CA GLY A 98 1.03 -18.79 13.18
C GLY A 98 0.21 -20.06 13.00
#